data_AF-G4Z5I3-F1
#
_entry.id   AF-G4Z5I3-F1
#
_cell.length_a   1.000
_cell.length_b   1.000
_cell.length_c   1.000
_cell.angle_alpha   90.00
_cell.angle_beta   90.00
_cell.angle_gamma   90.00
#
_symmetry.space_group_name_H-M   'P 1'
#
loop_
_entity.id
_entity.type
_entity.pdbx_description
1 polymer ?
#
loop_
_entity_poly.entity_id
_entity_poly.type
_entity_poly.pdbx_seq_one_letter_code
_entity_poly.pdbx_strand_id
1 'polypeptide(L)'
;MKNDQSGDRPRDPRHVYANPLQPSICPVLALAIYWATTSFDTDNRLFPGSDQYDRFRKCLQRLLVDAKVAAELKRRGVNSNDLGTHSMRKGAATYCASGSTACPSSTAVHLRAGW
;
A
#
# COMPACT_ATOMS: atom_id res chain seq x y z
N MET A 1 9.55 -12.73 -3.11
CA MET A 1 9.27 -13.03 -4.54
C MET A 1 7.92 -12.44 -4.99
N LYS A 2 7.80 -11.90 -6.22
CA LYS A 2 6.61 -11.20 -6.73
C LYS A 2 5.28 -11.97 -6.62
N ASN A 3 5.33 -13.31 -6.67
CA ASN A 3 4.14 -14.17 -6.66
C ASN A 3 3.78 -14.70 -5.26
N ASP A 4 4.53 -14.31 -4.22
CA ASP A 4 4.27 -14.70 -2.85
C ASP A 4 3.44 -13.61 -2.15
N GLN A 5 2.16 -13.52 -2.52
CA GLN A 5 1.25 -12.50 -2.00
C GLN A 5 0.81 -12.81 -0.56
N SER A 6 0.71 -14.09 -0.19
CA SER A 6 0.38 -14.55 1.16
C SER A 6 1.57 -14.47 2.12
N GLY A 7 2.81 -14.44 1.61
CA GLY A 7 4.00 -14.43 2.45
C GLY A 7 4.29 -15.79 3.07
N ASP A 8 3.71 -16.86 2.52
CA ASP A 8 3.87 -18.23 3.02
C ASP A 8 5.25 -18.80 2.70
N ARG A 9 6.02 -18.14 1.82
CA ARG A 9 7.36 -18.62 1.48
C ARG A 9 8.34 -18.23 2.59
N PRO A 10 8.99 -19.20 3.24
CA PRO A 10 9.75 -18.99 4.47
C PRO A 10 11.06 -18.17 4.30
N ARG A 11 11.42 -17.72 3.10
CA ARG A 11 12.77 -17.17 2.86
C ARG A 11 12.93 -15.68 3.13
N ASP A 12 11.89 -14.85 3.01
CA ASP A 12 12.07 -13.39 3.01
C ASP A 12 11.00 -12.69 3.88
N PRO A 13 11.24 -12.48 5.19
CA PRO A 13 10.32 -11.68 6.01
C PRO A 13 10.16 -10.27 5.41
N ARG A 14 8.92 -9.81 5.26
CA ARG A 14 8.62 -8.46 4.76
C ARG A 14 8.70 -7.47 5.92
N HIS A 15 9.69 -6.59 5.87
CA HIS A 15 9.84 -5.56 6.89
C HIS A 15 8.88 -4.40 6.64
N VAL A 16 7.99 -4.15 7.61
CA VAL A 16 7.09 -2.99 7.65
C VAL A 16 7.57 -2.06 8.77
N TYR A 17 7.68 -0.77 8.48
CA TYR A 17 8.23 0.23 9.40
C TYR A 17 7.17 1.27 9.76
N ALA A 18 7.24 1.78 11.00
CA ALA A 18 6.47 2.94 11.39
C ALA A 18 7.02 4.21 10.72
N ASN A 19 6.13 5.18 10.45
CA ASN A 19 6.50 6.52 10.02
C ASN A 19 5.89 7.56 10.97
N PRO A 20 6.53 7.83 12.13
CA PRO A 20 6.00 8.77 13.11
C PRO A 20 5.99 10.23 12.61
N LEU A 21 6.84 10.56 11.63
CA LEU A 21 6.92 11.91 11.06
C LEU A 21 5.77 12.19 10.08
N GLN A 22 5.23 11.16 9.43
CA GLN A 22 4.04 11.29 8.58
C GLN A 22 3.00 10.24 8.95
N PRO A 23 2.22 10.48 10.03
CA PRO A 23 1.23 9.54 10.56
C PRO A 23 0.19 9.09 9.53
N SER A 24 -0.20 9.98 8.61
CA SER A 24 -1.20 9.71 7.57
C SER A 24 -0.82 8.59 6.59
N ILE A 25 0.47 8.25 6.49
CA ILE A 25 0.96 7.14 5.65
C ILE A 25 1.68 6.06 6.45
N CYS A 26 1.59 6.09 7.79
CA CYS A 26 2.25 5.13 8.66
C CYS A 26 1.46 3.81 8.68
N PRO A 27 2.00 2.70 8.15
CA PRO A 27 1.27 1.43 8.10
C PRO A 27 1.02 0.84 9.48
N VAL A 28 1.94 1.05 10.44
CA VAL A 28 1.77 0.58 11.83
C VAL A 28 0.64 1.32 12.53
N LEU A 29 0.57 2.64 12.36
CA LEU A 29 -0.54 3.44 12.92
C LEU A 29 -1.87 3.09 12.25
N ALA A 30 -1.89 2.94 10.92
CA ALA A 30 -3.09 2.54 10.20
C ALA A 30 -3.62 1.18 10.69
N LEU A 31 -2.72 0.22 10.94
CA LEU A 31 -3.07 -1.07 11.52
C LEU A 31 -3.60 -0.94 12.96
N ALA A 32 -2.98 -0.11 13.79
CA ALA A 32 -3.44 0.14 15.16
C ALA A 32 -4.84 0.77 15.21
N ILE A 33 -5.11 1.76 14.33
CA ILE A 33 -6.45 2.34 14.20
C ILE A 33 -7.44 1.28 13.76
N TYR A 34 -7.10 0.49 12.74
CA TYR A 34 -7.95 -0.61 12.28
C TYR A 34 -8.28 -1.59 13.42
N TRP A 35 -7.28 -1.96 14.23
CA TRP A 35 -7.48 -2.78 15.42
C TRP A 35 -8.41 -2.15 16.44
N ALA A 36 -8.26 -0.85 16.71
CA ALA A 36 -9.07 -0.14 17.69
C ALA A 36 -10.52 0.08 17.23
N THR A 37 -10.79 0.12 15.92
CA THR A 37 -12.10 0.49 15.37
C THR A 37 -12.85 -0.67 14.70
N THR A 38 -12.31 -1.89 14.71
CA THR A 38 -12.91 -3.03 14.01
C THR A 38 -13.23 -4.16 14.98
N SER A 39 -14.40 -4.78 14.81
CA SER A 39 -14.74 -6.02 15.50
C SER A 39 -14.08 -7.21 14.80
N PHE A 40 -13.44 -8.09 15.57
CA PHE A 40 -12.80 -9.30 15.07
C PHE A 40 -13.79 -10.46 15.11
N ASP A 41 -13.85 -11.20 14.01
CA ASP A 41 -14.64 -12.43 13.90
C ASP A 41 -13.92 -13.61 14.58
N THR A 42 -14.62 -14.72 14.80
CA THR A 42 -14.09 -15.90 15.50
C THR A 42 -12.94 -16.60 14.78
N ASP A 43 -12.75 -16.30 13.50
CA ASP A 43 -11.76 -16.96 12.63
C ASP A 43 -10.30 -16.56 12.89
N ASN A 44 -10.02 -15.75 13.92
CA ASN A 44 -8.67 -15.27 14.30
C ASN A 44 -7.89 -14.59 13.15
N ARG A 45 -8.59 -14.12 12.11
CA ARG A 45 -7.97 -13.43 10.98
C ARG A 45 -7.91 -11.93 11.26
N LEU A 46 -6.76 -11.32 10.99
CA LEU A 46 -6.62 -9.86 11.07
C LEU A 46 -7.57 -9.15 10.11
N PHE A 47 -7.78 -9.70 8.92
CA PHE A 47 -8.66 -9.15 7.90
C PHE A 47 -9.76 -10.16 7.54
N PRO A 48 -11.04 -9.75 7.47
CA PRO A 48 -12.13 -10.68 7.15
C PRO A 48 -12.09 -11.18 5.70
N GLY A 49 -12.66 -12.35 5.44
CA GLY A 49 -12.74 -12.96 4.10
C GLY A 49 -11.44 -13.61 3.63
N SER A 50 -11.40 -14.02 2.35
CA SER A 50 -10.29 -14.76 1.74
C SER A 50 -9.60 -14.03 0.59
N ASP A 51 -10.21 -13.00 -0.01
CA ASP A 51 -9.66 -12.26 -1.16
C ASP A 51 -9.33 -10.80 -0.81
N GLN A 52 -8.19 -10.62 -0.16
CA GLN A 52 -7.74 -9.28 0.27
C GLN A 52 -7.33 -8.39 -0.89
N TYR A 53 -6.81 -8.98 -1.97
CA TYR A 53 -6.40 -8.27 -3.16
C TYR A 53 -7.61 -7.64 -3.86
N ASP A 54 -8.66 -8.42 -4.12
CA ASP A 54 -9.87 -7.91 -4.76
C ASP A 54 -10.61 -6.90 -3.87
N ARG A 55 -10.64 -7.15 -2.56
CA ARG A 55 -11.21 -6.20 -1.59
C ARG A 55 -10.51 -4.84 -1.66
N PHE A 56 -9.18 -4.83 -1.65
CA PHE A 56 -8.39 -3.61 -1.78
C PHE A 56 -8.61 -2.93 -3.13
N ARG A 57 -8.62 -3.70 -4.23
CA ARG A 57 -8.89 -3.20 -5.59
C ARG A 57 -10.25 -2.48 -5.66
N LYS A 58 -11.31 -3.08 -5.10
CA LYS A 58 -12.66 -2.48 -5.03
C LYS A 58 -12.70 -1.22 -4.16
N CYS A 59 -11.99 -1.20 -3.02
CA CYS A 59 -11.87 0.00 -2.21
C CYS A 59 -11.16 1.13 -2.98
N LEU A 60 -10.06 0.82 -3.67
CA LEU A 60 -9.33 1.79 -4.49
C LEU A 60 -10.22 2.35 -5.61
N GLN A 61 -10.95 1.50 -6.34
CA GLN A 61 -11.86 1.96 -7.39
C GLN A 61 -12.91 2.93 -6.85
N ARG A 62 -13.51 2.63 -5.69
CA ARG A 62 -14.46 3.53 -5.02
C ARG A 62 -13.82 4.87 -4.61
N LEU A 63 -12.58 4.83 -4.10
CA LEU A 63 -11.85 6.04 -3.73
C LEU A 63 -11.54 6.92 -4.94
N LEU A 64 -11.16 6.33 -6.08
CA LEU A 64 -10.77 7.08 -7.27
C LEU A 64 -11.95 7.81 -7.96
N VAL A 65 -13.19 7.34 -7.72
CA VAL A 65 -14.42 8.00 -8.21
C VAL A 65 -15.05 8.94 -7.18
N ASP A 66 -14.52 9.01 -5.96
CA ASP A 66 -14.96 9.99 -4.97
C ASP A 66 -14.76 11.42 -5.49
N ALA A 67 -15.75 12.29 -5.29
CA ALA A 67 -15.75 13.62 -5.87
C ALA A 67 -14.53 14.46 -5.48
N LYS A 68 -14.07 14.36 -4.22
CA LYS A 68 -12.93 15.14 -3.73
C LYS A 68 -11.63 14.60 -4.32
N VAL A 69 -11.50 13.28 -4.38
CA VAL A 69 -10.31 12.62 -4.95
C VAL A 69 -10.23 12.86 -6.45
N ALA A 70 -11.33 12.70 -7.18
CA ALA A 70 -11.39 12.94 -8.62
C ALA A 70 -11.05 14.40 -8.96
N ALA A 71 -11.54 15.36 -8.17
CA ALA A 71 -11.19 16.78 -8.33
C ALA A 71 -9.68 17.02 -8.11
N GLU A 72 -9.09 16.40 -7.09
CA GLU A 72 -7.66 16.50 -6.81
C GLU A 72 -6.79 15.84 -7.90
N LEU A 73 -7.20 14.68 -8.41
CA LEU A 73 -6.54 14.02 -9.54
C LEU A 73 -6.56 14.89 -10.78
N LYS A 74 -7.72 15.48 -11.11
CA LYS A 74 -7.86 16.44 -12.21
C LYS A 74 -6.96 17.66 -12.02
N ARG A 75 -6.92 18.22 -10.80
CA ARG A 75 -6.04 19.36 -10.46
C ARG A 75 -4.56 19.05 -10.67
N ARG A 76 -4.16 17.80 -10.45
CA ARG A 76 -2.79 17.32 -10.66
C ARG A 76 -2.50 16.81 -12.07
N GLY A 77 -3.49 16.82 -12.97
CA GLY A 77 -3.35 16.29 -14.33
C GLY A 77 -3.19 14.76 -14.39
N VAL A 78 -3.68 14.05 -13.37
CA VAL A 78 -3.59 12.58 -13.29
C VAL A 78 -4.92 11.96 -13.73
N ASN A 79 -4.87 11.04 -14.70
CA ASN A 79 -6.04 10.27 -15.09
C ASN A 79 -6.25 9.09 -14.12
N SER A 80 -7.44 9.00 -13.54
CA SER A 80 -7.80 7.91 -12.63
C SER A 80 -7.68 6.50 -13.25
N ASN A 81 -7.84 6.38 -14.57
CA ASN A 81 -7.72 5.10 -15.28
C ASN A 81 -6.28 4.58 -15.34
N ASP A 82 -5.29 5.45 -15.15
CA ASP A 82 -3.88 5.06 -15.07
C ASP A 82 -3.49 4.56 -13.68
N LEU A 83 -4.39 4.68 -12.70
CA LEU A 83 -4.17 4.28 -11.32
C LEU A 83 -4.77 2.90 -11.04
N GLY A 84 -3.97 2.04 -10.42
CA GLY A 84 -4.38 0.72 -9.99
C GLY A 84 -3.49 0.18 -8.89
N THR A 85 -3.76 -1.04 -8.44
CA THR A 85 -2.98 -1.72 -7.40
C THR A 85 -1.48 -1.79 -7.74
N HIS A 86 -1.16 -1.97 -9.02
CA HIS A 86 0.22 -1.98 -9.50
C HIS A 86 0.89 -0.60 -9.53
N SER A 87 0.15 0.47 -9.80
CA SER A 87 0.72 1.82 -9.91
C SER A 87 1.18 2.34 -8.56
N MET A 88 0.48 2.00 -7.46
CA MET A 88 0.92 2.39 -6.11
C MET A 88 2.27 1.80 -5.73
N ARG A 89 2.46 0.50 -5.95
CA ARG A 89 3.74 -0.16 -5.61
C ARG A 89 4.89 0.33 -6.48
N LYS A 90 4.68 0.39 -7.81
CA LYS A 90 5.71 0.85 -8.75
C LYS A 90 6.02 2.33 -8.57
N GLY A 91 4.99 3.16 -8.43
CA GLY A 91 5.11 4.60 -8.22
C GLY A 91 5.85 4.93 -6.93
N ALA A 92 5.59 4.22 -5.83
CA ALA A 92 6.35 4.39 -4.58
C ALA A 92 7.84 4.04 -4.76
N ALA A 93 8.16 2.96 -5.47
CA ALA A 93 9.55 2.60 -5.77
C ALA A 93 10.24 3.65 -6.66
N THR A 94 9.57 4.12 -7.71
CA THR A 94 10.06 5.20 -8.57
C THR A 94 10.29 6.49 -7.79
N TYR A 95 9.35 6.88 -6.92
CA TYR A 95 9.51 8.06 -6.07
C TYR A 95 10.75 7.96 -5.18
N CYS A 96 10.95 6.81 -4.52
CA CYS A 96 12.12 6.58 -3.68
C CYS A 96 13.43 6.59 -4.48
N ALA A 97 13.45 6.05 -5.70
CA ALA A 97 14.67 5.90 -6.50
C ALA A 97 15.03 7.15 -7.34
N SER A 98 14.04 7.97 -7.71
CA SER A 98 14.20 9.06 -8.68
C SER A 98 14.01 10.46 -8.09
N GLY A 99 13.66 10.57 -6.80
CA GLY A 99 13.33 11.84 -6.16
C GLY A 99 14.51 12.67 -5.62
N SER A 100 15.75 12.15 -5.65
CA SER A 100 16.92 12.84 -5.09
C SER A 100 18.23 12.22 -5.58
N THR A 101 19.32 13.00 -5.60
CA THR A 101 20.70 12.49 -5.77
C THR A 101 21.21 11.71 -4.55
N ALA A 102 20.51 11.80 -3.41
CA ALA A 102 20.76 11.05 -2.19
C ALA A 102 19.64 10.04 -1.91
N CYS A 103 19.14 9.36 -2.95
CA CYS A 103 18.11 8.34 -2.80
C CYS A 103 18.63 7.10 -2.03
N PRO A 104 17.75 6.33 -1.36
CA PRO A 104 18.13 5.06 -0.77
C PRO A 104 18.72 4.11 -1.82
N SER A 105 19.60 3.19 -1.40
CA SER A 105 20.17 2.21 -2.32
C SER A 105 19.10 1.41 -3.05
N SER A 106 19.36 1.07 -4.31
CA SER A 106 18.43 0.28 -5.13
C SER A 106 18.03 -1.00 -4.40
N THR A 107 18.98 -1.75 -3.84
CA THR A 107 18.70 -2.94 -3.03
C THR A 107 17.68 -2.69 -1.92
N ALA A 108 17.82 -1.60 -1.17
CA ALA A 108 16.90 -1.26 -0.08
C ALA A 108 15.49 -0.89 -0.57
N VAL A 109 15.36 -0.33 -1.77
CA VAL A 109 14.07 -0.08 -2.42
C VAL A 109 13.45 -1.38 -2.93
N HIS A 110 14.22 -2.26 -3.59
CA HIS A 110 13.73 -3.53 -4.15
C HIS A 110 13.23 -4.48 -3.06
N LEU A 111 13.97 -4.61 -1.95
CA LEU A 111 13.57 -5.41 -0.79
C LEU A 111 12.21 -4.94 -0.21
N ARG A 112 11.99 -3.63 -0.12
CA ARG A 112 10.72 -3.05 0.39
C ARG A 112 9.58 -3.11 -0.62
N ALA A 113 9.89 -2.96 -1.91
CA ALA A 113 8.92 -3.13 -3.00
C ALA A 113 8.52 -4.60 -3.21
N GLY A 114 9.23 -5.54 -2.57
CA GLY A 114 8.95 -6.97 -2.63
C GLY A 114 9.26 -7.58 -3.99
N TRP A 115 10.31 -7.08 -4.65
CA TRP A 115 10.82 -7.58 -5.93
C TRP A 115 11.84 -8.69 -5.71
#